data_AF-A0A6B2CQI6-F1
#
_entry.id   AF-A0A6B2CQI6-F1
#
_cell.length_a   1.000
_cell.length_b   1.000
_cell.length_c   1.000
_cell.angle_alpha   90.00
_cell.angle_beta   90.00
_cell.angle_gamma   90.00
#
_symmetry.space_group_name_H-M   'P 1'
#
loop_
_entity.id
_entity.type
_entity.pdbx_description
1 polymer ?
#
loop_
_entity_poly.entity_id
_entity_poly.type
_entity_poly.pdbx_seq_one_letter_code
_entity_poly.pdbx_strand_id
1 'polypeptide(L)' 'MRAVATLGRARWKNVVDYVTAQLGRRVTNATIARDLRNLVKMGFIEKVNDEYRVADPIVRYAVLKWL' A
#
# COMPACT_ATOMS: atom_id res chain seq x y z
N MET A 1 0.91 -0.42 -4.10
CA MET A 1 -0.51 0.00 -4.15
C MET A 1 -1.47 -1.12 -3.80
N ARG A 2 -1.45 -2.28 -4.50
CA ARG A 2 -2.39 -3.40 -4.26
C ARG A 2 -2.56 -3.81 -2.80
N ALA A 3 -1.47 -3.93 -2.04
CA ALA A 3 -1.51 -4.20 -0.59
C ALA A 3 -2.43 -3.24 0.19
N VAL A 4 -2.28 -1.93 -0.05
CA VAL A 4 -3.08 -0.89 0.61
C VAL A 4 -4.54 -0.94 0.15
N ALA A 5 -4.77 -1.18 -1.13
CA ALA A 5 -6.13 -1.29 -1.68
C ALA A 5 -6.89 -2.49 -1.10
N THR A 6 -6.25 -3.66 -1.04
CA THR A 6 -6.84 -4.91 -0.52
C THR A 6 -7.17 -4.79 0.96
N LEU A 7 -6.23 -4.28 1.76
CA LEU A 7 -6.38 -4.19 3.21
C LEU A 7 -7.30 -3.04 3.64
N GLY A 8 -7.49 -2.01 2.81
CA GLY A 8 -8.36 -0.85 3.06
C GLY A 8 -7.79 0.15 4.08
N ARG A 9 -7.40 -0.34 5.26
CA ARG A 9 -6.65 0.39 6.31
C ARG A 9 -5.43 -0.43 6.70
N ALA A 10 -4.33 -0.21 5.99
CA ALA A 10 -3.13 -1.01 6.12
C ALA A 10 -2.16 -0.37 7.11
N ARG A 11 -1.79 -1.04 8.19
CA ARG A 11 -0.61 -0.65 8.99
C ARG A 11 0.67 -1.06 8.27
N TRP A 12 1.79 -0.45 8.64
CA TRP A 12 3.11 -0.77 8.10
C TRP A 12 3.38 -2.29 8.04
N LYS A 13 3.18 -2.99 9.17
CA LYS A 13 3.37 -4.44 9.25
C LYS A 13 2.52 -5.20 8.23
N ASN A 14 1.25 -4.83 8.09
CA ASN A 14 0.33 -5.46 7.14
C ASN A 14 0.83 -5.31 5.69
N VAL A 15 1.38 -4.14 5.33
CA VAL A 15 1.95 -3.91 4.00
C VAL A 15 3.19 -4.78 3.77
N VAL A 16 4.10 -4.85 4.74
CA VAL A 16 5.32 -5.67 4.65
C VAL A 16 4.98 -7.16 4.51
N ASP A 17 4.07 -7.65 5.35
CA ASP A 17 3.63 -9.04 5.36
C ASP A 17 2.96 -9.41 4.04
N TYR A 18 2.05 -8.55 3.53
CA TYR A 18 1.40 -8.75 2.24
C TYR A 18 2.39 -8.80 1.08
N VAL A 19 3.33 -7.84 1.02
CA VAL A 19 4.31 -7.76 -0.06
C VAL A 19 5.24 -8.97 -0.04
N THR A 20 5.67 -9.40 1.15
CA THR A 20 6.54 -10.57 1.32
C THR A 20 5.82 -11.85 0.90
N ALA A 21 4.57 -12.03 1.32
CA ALA A 21 3.75 -13.18 0.95
C ALA A 21 3.52 -13.27 -0.56
N GLN A 22 3.23 -12.13 -1.22
CA GLN A 22 2.99 -12.09 -2.67
C GLN A 22 4.24 -12.34 -3.50
N LEU A 23 5.41 -11.89 -3.05
CA LEU A 23 6.65 -12.01 -3.82
C LEU A 23 7.44 -13.30 -3.51
N GLY A 24 7.06 -14.05 -2.48
CA GLY A 24 7.81 -15.22 -2.01
C GLY A 24 9.20 -14.88 -1.48
N ARG A 25 9.52 -13.60 -1.31
CA ARG A 25 10.82 -13.11 -0.82
C ARG A 25 10.66 -11.82 -0.05
N ARG A 26 11.60 -11.57 0.85
CA ARG A 26 11.63 -10.34 1.63
C ARG A 26 12.10 -9.17 0.77
N VAL A 27 11.32 -8.09 0.76
CA VAL A 27 11.73 -6.79 0.24
C VAL A 27 12.32 -5.97 1.39
N THR A 28 13.34 -5.16 1.12
CA THR A 28 13.94 -4.34 2.16
C THR A 28 12.94 -3.31 2.71
N ASN A 29 13.01 -3.05 4.01
CA ASN A 29 12.17 -2.02 4.64
C ASN A 29 12.38 -0.64 3.99
N ALA A 30 13.61 -0.33 3.56
CA ALA A 30 13.92 0.92 2.89
C ALA A 30 13.17 1.08 1.55
N THR A 31 13.09 0.00 0.76
CA THR A 31 12.34 -0.03 -0.50
C THR A 31 10.86 0.20 -0.26
N ILE A 32 10.23 -0.58 0.64
CA ILE A 32 8.79 -0.44 0.93
C ILE A 32 8.48 0.95 1.47
N ALA A 33 9.31 1.48 2.37
CA ALA A 33 9.12 2.81 2.93
C ALA A 33 9.26 3.90 1.86
N ARG A 34 10.23 3.79 0.95
CA ARG A 34 10.38 4.71 -0.18
C ARG A 34 9.15 4.70 -1.08
N ASP A 35 8.67 3.52 -1.45
CA ASP A 35 7.55 3.39 -2.38
C ASP A 35 6.25 3.90 -1.74
N LEU A 36 6.00 3.62 -0.46
CA LEU A 36 4.87 4.21 0.27
C LEU A 36 4.97 5.73 0.37
N ARG A 37 6.16 6.29 0.68
CA ARG A 37 6.36 7.74 0.70
C ARG A 37 6.07 8.37 -0.66
N ASN A 38 6.51 7.74 -1.75
CA ASN A 38 6.24 8.23 -3.09
C ASN A 38 4.74 8.21 -3.41
N LEU A 39 4.03 7.13 -3.05
CA LEU A 39 2.59 7.04 -3.24
C LEU A 39 1.83 8.09 -2.42
N VAL A 40 2.29 8.41 -1.20
CA VAL A 40 1.74 9.51 -0.39
C VAL A 40 2.00 10.85 -1.06
N LYS A 41 3.24 11.11 -1.49
CA LYS A 41 3.62 12.36 -2.16
C LYS A 41 2.82 12.60 -3.45
N MET A 42 2.52 11.53 -4.18
CA MET A 42 1.72 11.59 -5.40
C MET A 42 0.21 11.69 -5.15
N GLY A 43 -0.26 11.55 -3.90
CA GLY A 43 -1.67 11.62 -3.54
C GLY A 43 -2.47 10.33 -3.84
N PHE A 44 -1.82 9.23 -4.24
CA PHE A 44 -2.52 7.96 -4.48
C PHE A 44 -2.99 7.30 -3.19
N ILE A 45 -2.20 7.45 -2.14
CA ILE A 45 -2.54 6.97 -0.80
C ILE A 45 -2.34 8.09 0.21
N GLU A 46 -2.99 7.97 1.34
CA GLU A 46 -2.81 8.87 2.49
C GLU A 46 -2.42 8.04 3.71
N LYS A 47 -1.70 8.67 4.64
CA LYS A 47 -1.33 8.08 5.93
C LYS A 47 -2.05 8.83 7.04
N VAL A 48 -2.98 8.16 7.72
CA VAL A 48 -3.79 8.71 8.82
C VAL A 48 -3.75 7.73 9.99
N ASN A 49 -3.45 8.20 11.21
CA ASN A 49 -3.38 7.34 12.42
C ASN A 49 -2.49 6.09 12.24
N ASP A 50 -1.33 6.27 11.60
CA ASP A 50 -0.38 5.20 11.27
C ASP A 50 -0.91 4.09 10.33
N GLU A 51 -2.02 4.37 9.65
CA GLU A 51 -2.64 3.51 8.65
C GLU A 51 -2.58 4.16 7.26
N TYR A 52 -2.28 3.35 6.27
CA TYR A 52 -2.30 3.71 4.86
C TYR A 52 -3.66 3.34 4.26
N ARG A 53 -4.26 4.27 3.51
CA ARG A 53 -5.48 4.02 2.72
C ARG A 53 -5.34 4.65 1.34
N VAL A 54 -6.02 4.08 0.34
CA VAL A 54 -6.13 4.72 -0.98
C VAL A 54 -7.01 5.95 -0.83
N ALA A 55 -6.53 7.10 -1.32
CA ALA A 55 -7.20 8.39 -1.11
C ALA A 55 -8.54 8.47 -1.87
N ASP A 56 -8.55 7.98 -3.11
CA ASP A 56 -9.73 7.97 -3.98
C ASP A 56 -10.39 6.56 -4.04
N PRO A 57 -11.67 6.42 -3.67
CA PRO A 57 -12.40 5.15 -3.78
C PRO A 57 -12.46 4.57 -5.20
N ILE A 58 -12.48 5.41 -6.25
CA ILE A 58 -12.47 4.98 -7.66
C ILE A 58 -11.11 4.37 -8.00
N VAL A 59 -10.02 4.98 -7.56
CA VAL A 59 -8.66 4.40 -7.72
C VAL A 59 -8.57 3.07 -6.98
N ARG A 60 -9.13 2.97 -5.77
CA ARG A 60 -9.17 1.71 -5.02
C ARG A 60 -9.93 0.64 -5.79
N TYR A 61 -11.11 0.96 -6.33
CA TYR A 61 -11.90 0.07 -7.15
C TYR A 61 -11.12 -0.39 -8.39
N ALA A 62 -10.49 0.55 -9.08
CA ALA A 62 -9.70 0.27 -10.28
C ALA A 62 -8.54 -0.70 -9.98
N VAL A 63 -7.82 -0.46 -8.89
CA VAL A 63 -6.76 -1.37 -8.44
C VAL A 63 -7.31 -2.76 -8.13
N LEU A 64 -8.42 -2.88 -7.40
CA LEU A 64 -8.93 -4.21 -7.02
C LEU A 64 -9.53 -5.00 -8.19
N LYS A 65 -10.02 -4.32 -9.23
CA LYS A 65 -10.68 -4.97 -10.37
C LYS A 65 -9.76 -5.25 -11.54
N TRP A 66 -8.77 -4.40 -11.79
CA TRP A 66 -8.05 -4.39 -13.07
C TRP A 66 -6.52 -4.49 -12.94
N LEU A 67 -5.93 -4.27 -11.76
CA LEU A 67 -4.47 -4.25 -11.53
C LEU A 67 -4.06 -5.24 -10.46
#